data_AF-A0A932VAR3-F1
#
_entry.id   AF-A0A932VAR3-F1
#
_cell.length_a   1.000
_cell.length_b   1.000
_cell.length_c   1.000
_cell.angle_alpha   90.00
_cell.angle_beta   90.00
_cell.angle_gamma   90.00
#
_symmetry.space_group_name_H-M   'P 1'
#
loop_
_entity.id
_entity.type
_entity.pdbx_description
1 polymer ?
#
loop_
_entity_poly.entity_id
_entity_poly.type
_entity_poly.pdbx_seq_one_letter_code
_entity_poly.pdbx_strand_id
1 'polypeptide(L)'
;MDAIFRHEHAAMDTRSSLVAAKNLTPLLEKNLSSAVLTLLRAASATARALGFSLYAVGGFARDLLLNQPNTFASLSASLDLDLVVEGDAIALAEALQKKFGGRVRAHARFGTAIWNLEAATVFRDANPSQLTHLDFATARREFYAHPSALPDVESSLIKQDLVRRDFTINTLAICLDPERFGDLLDPFGGEADLQRGVIRVLHNLSFSEDPTRILRAARFEARFDFQIETHTAELIGAALEMLPRVSGARVRA
;
A
#
# COMPACT_ATOMS: atom_id res chain seq x y z
N MET A 1 -36.47 1.38 34.11
CA MET A 1 -35.23 1.96 33.56
C MET A 1 -34.07 1.12 34.07
N ASP A 2 -33.22 0.74 33.12
CA ASP A 2 -31.93 0.05 33.28
C ASP A 2 -31.93 -1.45 33.54
N ALA A 3 -32.25 -2.18 32.47
CA ALA A 3 -31.90 -3.59 32.29
C ALA A 3 -31.40 -3.82 30.85
N ILE A 4 -30.34 -3.13 30.41
CA ILE A 4 -29.59 -3.46 29.19
C ILE A 4 -28.15 -2.98 29.40
N PHE A 5 -27.23 -3.84 29.84
CA PHE A 5 -25.76 -3.74 29.62
C PHE A 5 -25.08 -4.94 30.32
N ARG A 6 -25.43 -6.15 29.88
CA ARG A 6 -24.61 -7.35 30.09
C ARG A 6 -24.75 -8.25 28.87
N HIS A 7 -23.84 -8.11 27.91
CA HIS A 7 -23.48 -9.18 27.00
C HIS A 7 -21.98 -9.16 26.73
N GLU A 8 -21.33 -10.19 27.29
CA GLU A 8 -20.27 -11.01 26.70
C GLU A 8 -19.18 -10.31 25.88
N HIS A 9 -18.08 -10.00 26.56
CA HIS A 9 -16.75 -10.10 25.97
C HIS A 9 -16.37 -11.58 25.84
N ALA A 10 -16.80 -12.20 24.75
CA ALA A 10 -16.10 -13.36 24.21
C ALA A 10 -14.86 -12.84 23.46
N ALA A 11 -13.68 -13.29 23.90
CA ALA A 11 -12.42 -13.08 23.19
C ALA A 11 -12.53 -13.71 21.80
N MET A 12 -12.85 -12.87 20.81
CA MET A 12 -12.96 -13.25 19.42
C MET A 12 -11.55 -13.26 18.83
N ASP A 13 -11.07 -14.46 18.53
CA ASP A 13 -9.79 -14.75 17.89
C ASP A 13 -9.62 -13.92 16.60
N THR A 14 -8.88 -12.82 16.69
CA THR A 14 -8.70 -11.81 15.62
C THR A 14 -7.76 -12.27 14.51
N ARG A 15 -7.36 -13.55 14.49
CA ARG A 15 -6.54 -14.15 13.42
C ARG A 15 -7.36 -14.85 12.34
N SER A 16 -8.69 -14.92 12.46
CA SER A 16 -9.53 -15.61 11.47
C SER A 16 -9.86 -14.74 10.24
N SER A 17 -9.26 -15.15 9.13
CA SER A 17 -9.79 -15.13 7.76
C SER A 17 -9.98 -13.79 7.04
N LEU A 18 -8.88 -13.09 6.73
CA LEU A 18 -8.73 -12.53 5.39
C LEU A 18 -8.45 -13.73 4.47
N VAL A 19 -9.50 -14.35 3.92
CA VAL A 19 -9.32 -15.46 2.97
C VAL A 19 -8.74 -14.87 1.69
N ALA A 20 -7.49 -15.22 1.37
CA ALA A 20 -6.92 -14.96 0.06
C ALA A 20 -7.73 -15.74 -0.98
N ALA A 21 -8.53 -15.04 -1.78
CA ALA A 21 -9.32 -15.68 -2.84
C ALA A 21 -8.47 -16.01 -4.07
N LYS A 22 -7.28 -15.42 -4.18
CA LYS A 22 -6.44 -15.44 -5.38
C LYS A 22 -4.96 -15.33 -5.01
N ASN A 23 -4.12 -16.15 -5.63
CA ASN A 23 -2.67 -16.09 -5.50
C ASN A 23 -2.04 -15.53 -6.79
N LEU A 24 -1.27 -14.47 -6.66
CA LEU A 24 -0.64 -13.72 -7.75
C LEU A 24 0.82 -14.10 -8.00
N THR A 25 1.34 -15.18 -7.38
CA THR A 25 2.70 -15.66 -7.63
C THR A 25 3.00 -15.83 -9.13
N PRO A 26 2.12 -16.42 -9.96
CA PRO A 26 2.39 -16.53 -11.40
C PRO A 26 2.52 -15.18 -12.10
N LEU A 27 1.79 -14.15 -11.65
CA LEU A 27 1.92 -12.79 -12.19
C LEU A 27 3.21 -12.13 -11.73
N LEU A 28 3.59 -12.30 -10.46
CA LEU A 28 4.87 -11.81 -9.95
C LEU A 28 6.04 -12.43 -10.72
N GLU A 29 6.03 -13.75 -10.90
CA GLU A 29 7.10 -14.48 -11.59
C GLU A 29 7.19 -14.14 -13.08
N LYS A 30 6.04 -13.86 -13.71
CA LYS A 30 5.98 -13.44 -15.11
C LYS A 30 6.48 -12.01 -15.33
N ASN A 31 6.18 -11.09 -14.40
CA ASN A 31 6.39 -9.65 -14.60
C ASN A 31 7.62 -9.07 -13.90
N LEU A 32 8.20 -9.79 -12.94
CA LEU A 32 9.38 -9.35 -12.20
C LEU A 32 10.62 -10.13 -12.64
N SER A 33 11.76 -9.45 -12.70
CA SER A 33 13.04 -10.14 -12.90
C SER A 33 13.37 -11.08 -11.74
N SER A 34 14.17 -12.11 -12.02
CA SER A 34 14.67 -13.05 -11.00
C SER A 34 15.37 -12.34 -9.84
N ALA A 35 16.05 -11.22 -10.13
CA ALA A 35 16.68 -10.37 -9.13
C ALA A 35 15.67 -9.75 -8.16
N VAL A 36 14.61 -9.14 -8.68
CA VAL A 36 13.56 -8.52 -7.86
C VAL A 36 12.84 -9.60 -7.03
N LEU A 37 12.52 -10.75 -7.63
CA LEU A 37 11.90 -11.87 -6.90
C LEU A 37 12.80 -12.38 -5.77
N THR A 38 14.10 -12.52 -6.02
CA THR A 38 15.09 -12.92 -5.01
C THR A 38 15.13 -11.92 -3.86
N LEU A 39 15.08 -10.62 -4.17
CA LEU A 39 15.04 -9.55 -3.18
C LEU A 39 13.76 -9.60 -2.34
N LEU A 40 12.59 -9.74 -2.96
CA LEU A 40 11.31 -9.85 -2.25
C LEU A 40 11.29 -11.07 -1.34
N ARG A 41 11.80 -12.22 -1.80
CA ARG A 41 11.93 -13.44 -0.98
C ARG A 41 12.92 -13.25 0.16
N ALA A 42 14.01 -12.52 -0.05
CA ALA A 42 14.97 -12.20 1.02
C ALA A 42 14.40 -11.24 2.06
N ALA A 43 13.66 -10.21 1.63
CA ALA A 43 12.92 -9.29 2.49
C ALA A 43 11.86 -10.04 3.31
N SER A 44 11.07 -10.88 2.64
CA SER A 44 10.08 -11.79 3.24
C SER A 44 10.68 -12.68 4.33
N ALA A 45 11.77 -13.40 4.02
CA ALA A 45 12.42 -14.28 5.00
C ALA A 45 12.99 -13.51 6.20
N THR A 46 13.51 -12.30 5.97
CA THR A 46 14.06 -11.45 7.03
C THR A 46 12.94 -10.90 7.92
N ALA A 47 11.83 -10.45 7.33
CA ALA A 47 10.64 -10.03 8.07
C ALA A 47 10.10 -11.16 8.94
N ARG A 48 9.97 -12.37 8.37
CA ARG A 48 9.52 -13.57 9.08
C ARG A 48 10.42 -13.90 10.27
N ALA A 49 11.75 -13.82 10.10
CA ALA A 49 12.71 -14.07 11.18
C ALA A 49 12.62 -13.04 12.33
N LEU A 50 12.17 -11.81 12.03
CA LEU A 50 11.89 -10.78 13.03
C LEU A 50 10.48 -10.89 13.63
N GLY A 51 9.66 -11.84 13.18
CA GLY A 51 8.28 -12.00 13.63
C GLY A 51 7.29 -11.01 12.99
N PHE A 52 7.67 -10.38 11.87
CA PHE A 52 6.84 -9.43 11.14
C PHE A 52 6.15 -10.09 9.94
N SER A 53 5.05 -9.48 9.48
CA SER A 53 4.44 -9.79 8.19
C SER A 53 4.73 -8.69 7.17
N LEU A 54 4.91 -9.09 5.90
CA LEU A 54 5.32 -8.19 4.82
C LEU A 54 4.31 -8.20 3.68
N TYR A 55 3.99 -7.02 3.16
CA TYR A 55 3.02 -6.84 2.09
C TYR A 55 3.54 -5.87 1.04
N ALA A 56 3.34 -6.16 -0.24
CA ALA A 56 3.46 -5.16 -1.31
C ALA A 56 2.08 -4.54 -1.56
N VAL A 57 1.99 -3.21 -1.61
CA VAL A 57 0.69 -2.51 -1.53
C VAL A 57 0.52 -1.44 -2.62
N GLY A 58 -0.72 -0.98 -2.79
CA GLY A 58 -0.99 0.27 -3.51
C GLY A 58 -0.77 0.17 -5.01
N GLY A 59 0.01 1.12 -5.54
CA GLY A 59 0.23 1.27 -6.98
C GLY A 59 0.80 0.01 -7.60
N PHE A 60 1.76 -0.64 -6.93
CA PHE A 60 2.35 -1.88 -7.40
C PHE A 60 1.32 -3.01 -7.57
N ALA A 61 0.48 -3.24 -6.56
CA ALA A 61 -0.53 -4.31 -6.60
C ALA A 61 -1.59 -4.05 -7.70
N ARG A 62 -2.03 -2.79 -7.82
CA ARG A 62 -2.94 -2.34 -8.90
C ARG A 62 -2.32 -2.55 -10.27
N ASP A 63 -1.09 -2.07 -10.48
CA ASP A 63 -0.44 -2.10 -11.77
C ASP A 63 -0.08 -3.54 -12.19
N LEU A 64 0.24 -4.43 -11.23
CA LEU A 64 0.42 -5.86 -11.50
C LEU A 64 -0.85 -6.52 -12.04
N LEU A 65 -2.02 -6.16 -11.49
CA LEU A 65 -3.31 -6.68 -11.93
C LEU A 65 -3.78 -6.04 -13.26
N LEU A 66 -3.39 -4.79 -13.54
CA LEU A 66 -3.65 -4.12 -14.82
C LEU A 66 -2.78 -4.65 -15.96
N ASN A 67 -1.54 -5.10 -15.72
CA ASN A 67 -0.62 -5.64 -16.76
C ASN A 67 -1.02 -7.04 -17.29
N GLN A 68 -2.32 -7.34 -17.36
CA GLN A 68 -2.83 -8.39 -18.24
C GLN A 68 -2.61 -7.96 -19.71
N PRO A 69 -2.42 -8.89 -20.66
CA PRO A 69 -1.96 -8.60 -22.03
C PRO A 69 -2.82 -7.61 -22.84
N ASN A 70 -3.99 -7.18 -22.32
CA ASN A 70 -4.90 -6.23 -22.95
C ASN A 70 -4.85 -4.79 -22.38
N THR A 71 -4.04 -4.52 -21.35
CA THR A 71 -3.97 -3.19 -20.72
C THR A 71 -2.51 -2.77 -20.50
N PHE A 72 -2.22 -1.57 -21.00
CA PHE A 72 -0.92 -1.02 -21.37
C PHE A 72 0.21 -1.11 -20.32
N ALA A 73 1.43 -1.34 -20.85
CA ALA A 73 2.75 -1.28 -20.24
C ALA A 73 2.91 -0.26 -19.09
N SER A 74 2.98 -0.72 -17.83
CA SER A 74 3.32 0.16 -16.70
C SER A 74 4.43 -0.36 -15.76
N LEU A 75 5.10 -1.47 -16.08
CA LEU A 75 6.27 -1.94 -15.32
C LEU A 75 7.63 -1.55 -15.96
N SER A 76 7.64 -0.71 -16.99
CA SER A 76 8.76 -0.62 -17.94
C SER A 76 9.74 0.56 -17.79
N ALA A 77 9.83 1.26 -16.65
CA ALA A 77 10.84 2.33 -16.51
C ALA A 77 11.49 2.41 -15.13
N SER A 78 10.74 2.15 -14.06
CA SER A 78 11.23 2.08 -12.68
C SER A 78 10.16 1.42 -11.84
N LEU A 79 10.49 0.35 -11.14
CA LEU A 79 9.54 -0.31 -10.25
C LEU A 79 9.45 0.49 -8.95
N ASP A 80 8.29 1.11 -8.71
CA ASP A 80 7.99 1.75 -7.43
C ASP A 80 7.33 0.70 -6.53
N LEU A 81 8.08 0.24 -5.52
CA LEU A 81 7.70 -0.92 -4.72
C LEU A 81 7.55 -0.51 -3.25
N ASP A 82 6.31 -0.15 -2.92
CA ASP A 82 5.88 0.16 -1.57
C ASP A 82 5.67 -1.13 -0.76
N LEU A 83 6.50 -1.33 0.27
CA LEU A 83 6.37 -2.41 1.23
C LEU A 83 5.77 -1.92 2.54
N VAL A 84 4.70 -2.58 2.98
CA VAL A 84 4.11 -2.36 4.31
C VAL A 84 4.44 -3.53 5.22
N VAL A 85 4.87 -3.19 6.44
CA VAL A 85 5.32 -4.15 7.46
C VAL A 85 4.35 -4.10 8.64
N GLU A 86 3.69 -5.22 8.94
CA GLU A 86 3.05 -5.41 10.24
C GLU A 86 4.14 -5.76 11.26
N GLY A 87 4.75 -4.72 11.84
CA GLY A 87 5.97 -4.81 12.63
C GLY A 87 6.77 -3.51 12.54
N ASP A 88 8.07 -3.57 12.81
CA ASP A 88 8.95 -2.39 12.69
C ASP A 88 9.64 -2.38 11.31
N ALA A 89 9.19 -1.47 10.44
CA ALA A 89 9.74 -1.31 9.11
C ALA A 89 11.20 -0.82 9.09
N ILE A 90 11.60 -0.01 10.08
CA ILE A 90 12.98 0.49 10.18
C ILE A 90 13.88 -0.65 10.60
N ALA A 91 13.49 -1.44 11.60
CA ALA A 91 14.23 -2.61 12.03
C ALA A 91 14.39 -3.64 10.89
N LEU A 92 13.36 -3.84 10.07
CA LEU A 92 13.47 -4.69 8.88
C LEU A 92 14.49 -4.15 7.87
N ALA A 93 14.41 -2.86 7.54
CA ALA A 93 15.33 -2.23 6.59
C ALA A 93 16.79 -2.30 7.09
N GLU A 94 17.03 -2.02 8.37
CA GLU A 94 18.36 -2.12 8.99
C GLU A 94 18.90 -3.56 9.01
N ALA A 95 18.04 -4.54 9.29
CA ALA A 95 18.42 -5.96 9.23
C ALA A 95 18.81 -6.38 7.80
N LEU A 96 18.07 -5.91 6.79
CA LEU A 96 18.39 -6.14 5.38
C LEU A 96 19.70 -5.48 4.98
N GLN A 97 19.92 -4.22 5.40
CA GLN A 97 21.17 -3.52 5.18
C GLN A 97 22.36 -4.26 5.80
N LYS A 98 22.23 -4.72 7.04
CA LYS A 98 23.29 -5.46 7.72
C LYS A 98 23.64 -6.77 7.00
N LYS A 99 22.63 -7.45 6.45
CA LYS A 99 22.80 -8.75 5.78
C LYS A 99 23.33 -8.62 4.36
N PHE A 100 22.90 -7.59 3.63
CA PHE A 100 23.09 -7.51 2.18
C PHE A 100 23.86 -6.27 1.72
N GLY A 101 24.08 -5.27 2.58
CA GLY A 101 24.75 -4.01 2.27
C GLY A 101 23.76 -2.92 1.81
N GLY A 102 24.26 -1.90 1.12
CA GLY A 102 23.49 -0.72 0.73
C GLY A 102 23.36 0.31 1.86
N ARG A 103 22.43 1.27 1.68
CA ARG A 103 22.24 2.39 2.62
C ARG A 103 20.77 2.55 2.99
N VAL A 104 20.48 2.57 4.29
CA VAL A 104 19.14 2.84 4.80
C VAL A 104 19.02 4.30 5.21
N ARG A 105 17.94 4.94 4.79
CA ARG A 105 17.50 6.25 5.29
C ARG A 105 16.19 6.05 6.04
N ALA A 106 16.24 6.13 7.37
CA ALA A 106 15.07 6.01 8.22
C ALA A 106 14.43 7.38 8.51
N HIS A 107 13.11 7.39 8.62
CA HIS A 107 12.30 8.51 9.05
C HIS A 107 11.46 8.07 10.25
N ALA A 108 12.09 8.02 11.43
CA ALA A 108 11.52 7.47 12.67
C ALA A 108 10.14 8.03 13.04
N ARG A 109 9.92 9.34 12.83
CA ARG A 109 8.63 10.00 13.08
C ARG A 109 7.45 9.36 12.34
N PHE A 110 7.70 8.81 11.15
CA PHE A 110 6.65 8.26 10.29
C PHE A 110 6.67 6.72 10.22
N GLY A 111 7.62 6.08 10.91
CA GLY A 111 7.83 4.64 10.85
C GLY A 111 8.18 4.14 9.44
N THR A 112 8.90 4.95 8.66
CA THR A 112 9.30 4.60 7.27
C THR A 112 10.81 4.52 7.12
N ALA A 113 11.26 3.71 6.16
CA ALA A 113 12.66 3.57 5.80
C ALA A 113 12.81 3.34 4.30
N ILE A 114 13.83 3.94 3.70
CA ILE A 114 14.20 3.74 2.30
C ILE A 114 15.52 2.96 2.28
N TRP A 115 15.53 1.78 1.67
CA TRP A 115 16.74 0.98 1.51
C TRP A 115 17.29 1.11 0.08
N ASN A 116 18.38 1.87 -0.06
CA ASN A 116 19.07 2.12 -1.32
C ASN A 116 20.03 0.98 -1.65
N LEU A 117 19.91 0.42 -2.86
CA LEU A 117 20.55 -0.85 -3.25
C LEU A 117 21.91 -0.69 -3.95
N GLU A 118 22.36 0.53 -4.24
CA GLU A 118 23.57 0.84 -5.03
C GLU A 118 24.86 0.11 -4.59
N ALA A 119 24.97 -0.26 -3.32
CA ALA A 119 26.14 -0.94 -2.75
C ALA A 119 25.81 -2.32 -2.13
N ALA A 120 24.64 -2.87 -2.41
CA ALA A 120 24.22 -4.14 -1.84
C ALA A 120 24.79 -5.33 -2.66
N THR A 121 25.38 -6.29 -1.94
CA THR A 121 26.20 -7.38 -2.47
C THR A 121 25.42 -8.45 -3.23
N VAL A 122 24.11 -8.56 -2.98
CA VAL A 122 23.18 -9.46 -3.69
C VAL A 122 23.00 -9.06 -5.16
N PHE A 123 23.40 -7.84 -5.53
CA PHE A 123 23.01 -7.22 -6.80
C PHE A 123 24.15 -7.05 -7.81
N ARG A 124 25.31 -7.69 -7.62
CA ARG A 124 26.42 -7.59 -8.60
C ARG A 124 26.06 -8.20 -9.96
N ASP A 125 25.20 -9.21 -9.99
CA ASP A 125 24.82 -9.94 -11.21
C ASP A 125 23.35 -9.69 -11.64
N ALA A 126 22.61 -8.91 -10.85
CA ALA A 126 21.26 -8.49 -11.17
C ALA A 126 21.30 -7.24 -12.05
N ASN A 127 20.61 -7.23 -13.18
CA ASN A 127 20.45 -6.02 -13.99
C ASN A 127 19.79 -4.92 -13.12
N PRO A 128 20.53 -3.91 -12.63
CA PRO A 128 20.06 -2.98 -11.59
C PRO A 128 19.04 -1.96 -12.12
N SER A 129 18.70 -2.04 -13.41
CA SER A 129 17.91 -1.02 -14.12
C SER A 129 16.44 -0.96 -13.70
N GLN A 130 15.89 -2.01 -13.07
CA GLN A 130 14.48 -2.02 -12.68
C GLN A 130 14.20 -1.47 -11.28
N LEU A 131 15.18 -1.49 -10.37
CA LEU A 131 14.94 -1.18 -8.95
C LEU A 131 16.20 -0.61 -8.29
N THR A 132 16.14 0.65 -7.84
CA THR A 132 17.26 1.36 -7.19
C THR A 132 17.13 1.41 -5.66
N HIS A 133 15.91 1.27 -5.16
CA HIS A 133 15.57 1.31 -3.75
C HIS A 133 14.32 0.47 -3.44
N LEU A 134 14.11 0.21 -2.16
CA LEU A 134 12.85 -0.30 -1.62
C LEU A 134 12.34 0.64 -0.53
N ASP A 135 11.06 0.96 -0.59
CA ASP A 135 10.37 1.75 0.43
C ASP A 135 9.67 0.83 1.42
N PHE A 136 9.93 1.04 2.70
CA PHE A 136 9.30 0.33 3.80
C PHE A 136 8.49 1.31 4.64
N ALA A 137 7.27 0.94 4.95
CA ALA A 137 6.40 1.66 5.88
C ALA A 137 5.84 0.69 6.93
N THR A 138 5.84 1.12 8.18
CA THR A 138 5.13 0.40 9.25
C THR A 138 3.63 0.54 8.99
N ALA A 139 2.92 -0.59 9.00
CA ALA A 139 1.46 -0.61 8.94
C ALA A 139 0.92 0.27 10.06
N ARG A 140 0.12 1.27 9.71
CA ARG A 140 -0.28 2.29 10.68
C ARG A 140 -1.74 2.64 10.60
N ARG A 141 -2.29 2.98 11.76
CA ARG A 141 -3.56 3.68 11.87
C ARG A 141 -3.28 5.16 11.95
N GLU A 142 -4.07 5.95 11.24
CA GLU A 142 -3.94 7.41 11.22
C GLU A 142 -5.05 8.06 12.05
N PHE A 143 -4.67 9.06 12.84
CA PHE A 143 -5.57 9.95 13.54
C PHE A 143 -5.30 11.39 13.10
N TYR A 144 -6.35 12.10 12.72
CA TYR A 144 -6.28 13.49 12.28
C TYR A 144 -6.84 14.40 13.36
N ALA A 145 -6.02 15.29 13.92
CA ALA A 145 -6.47 16.25 14.95
C ALA A 145 -7.53 17.23 14.41
N HIS A 146 -7.46 17.56 13.12
CA HIS A 146 -8.42 18.37 12.39
C HIS A 146 -8.26 18.15 10.88
N PRO A 147 -9.27 18.50 10.05
CA PRO A 147 -9.18 18.42 8.60
C PRO A 147 -7.91 19.08 8.05
N SER A 148 -7.26 18.43 7.08
CA SER A 148 -6.01 18.90 6.43
C SER A 148 -4.71 18.86 7.26
N ALA A 149 -4.73 18.42 8.52
CA ALA A 149 -3.52 18.20 9.32
C ALA A 149 -2.68 17.00 8.81
N LEU A 150 -1.39 16.95 9.17
CA LEU A 150 -0.62 15.71 9.08
C LEU A 150 -1.13 14.72 10.15
N PRO A 151 -1.22 13.41 9.84
CA PRO A 151 -1.73 12.44 10.79
C PRO A 151 -0.70 12.07 11.86
N ASP A 152 -1.21 11.75 13.06
CA ASP A 152 -0.47 10.95 14.04
C ASP A 152 -0.63 9.46 13.69
N VAL A 153 0.42 8.67 13.92
CA VAL A 153 0.53 7.28 13.45
C VAL A 153 0.82 6.31 14.59
N GLU A 154 0.08 5.20 14.62
CA GLU A 154 0.28 4.07 15.55
C GLU A 154 0.40 2.76 14.78
N SER A 155 1.23 1.82 15.25
CA SER A 155 1.37 0.51 14.61
C SER A 155 0.04 -0.25 14.58
N SER A 156 -0.24 -0.90 13.46
CA SER A 156 -1.57 -1.45 13.18
C SER A 156 -1.51 -2.71 12.31
N LEU A 157 -2.68 -3.29 12.05
CA LEU A 157 -2.83 -4.37 11.06
C LEU A 157 -2.92 -3.78 9.65
N ILE A 158 -2.55 -4.56 8.64
CA ILE A 158 -2.59 -4.19 7.22
C ILE A 158 -3.96 -3.68 6.81
N LYS A 159 -5.04 -4.30 7.29
CA LYS A 159 -6.41 -3.85 7.02
C LYS A 159 -6.67 -2.40 7.49
N GLN A 160 -6.05 -1.98 8.60
CA GLN A 160 -6.14 -0.62 9.13
C GLN A 160 -5.22 0.35 8.37
N ASP A 161 -4.11 -0.11 7.79
CA ASP A 161 -3.31 0.71 6.86
C ASP A 161 -4.03 0.91 5.51
N LEU A 162 -4.80 -0.07 5.05
CA LEU A 162 -5.49 0.01 3.76
C LEU A 162 -6.71 0.96 3.81
N VAL A 163 -7.43 1.04 4.95
CA VAL A 163 -8.64 1.88 5.05
C VAL A 163 -8.38 3.39 4.94
N ARG A 164 -7.17 3.83 5.28
CA ARG A 164 -6.76 5.26 5.24
C ARG A 164 -6.32 5.72 3.84
N ARG A 165 -6.32 4.82 2.85
CA ARG A 165 -5.93 5.14 1.47
C ARG A 165 -7.07 5.87 0.75
N ASP A 166 -6.77 6.37 -0.43
CA ASP A 166 -7.65 7.25 -1.18
C ASP A 166 -8.81 6.50 -1.88
N PHE A 167 -8.49 5.49 -2.68
CA PHE A 167 -9.43 4.78 -3.54
C PHE A 167 -9.31 3.26 -3.40
N THR A 168 -10.42 2.54 -3.61
CA THR A 168 -10.49 1.06 -3.55
C THR A 168 -9.40 0.39 -4.37
N ILE A 169 -9.16 0.85 -5.61
CA ILE A 169 -8.11 0.32 -6.50
C ILE A 169 -6.68 0.43 -5.93
N ASN A 170 -6.45 1.30 -4.94
CA ASN A 170 -5.17 1.49 -4.26
C ASN A 170 -5.11 0.79 -2.89
N THR A 171 -6.14 0.03 -2.53
CA THR A 171 -6.21 -0.77 -1.29
C THR A 171 -5.83 -2.24 -1.46
N LEU A 172 -5.36 -2.60 -2.64
CA LEU A 172 -4.90 -3.95 -2.93
C LEU A 172 -3.54 -4.19 -2.25
N ALA A 173 -3.42 -5.33 -1.59
CA ALA A 173 -2.18 -5.77 -0.94
C ALA A 173 -1.86 -7.21 -1.33
N ILE A 174 -0.58 -7.48 -1.57
CA ILE A 174 -0.05 -8.80 -1.90
C ILE A 174 0.78 -9.25 -0.71
N CYS A 175 0.38 -10.35 -0.06
CA CYS A 175 1.14 -10.93 1.02
C CYS A 175 2.46 -11.48 0.49
N LEU A 176 3.55 -11.11 1.15
CA LEU A 176 4.89 -11.59 0.84
C LEU A 176 5.39 -12.55 1.90
N ASP A 177 4.60 -12.92 2.92
CA ASP A 177 5.00 -13.92 3.92
C ASP A 177 5.38 -15.24 3.22
N PRO A 178 6.43 -15.96 3.66
CA PRO A 178 6.91 -17.15 2.94
C PRO A 178 5.82 -18.20 2.67
N GLU A 179 4.92 -18.42 3.62
CA GLU A 179 3.86 -19.42 3.56
C GLU A 179 2.64 -18.97 2.71
N ARG A 180 2.51 -17.66 2.44
CA ARG A 180 1.38 -17.03 1.75
C ARG A 180 1.82 -16.13 0.59
N PHE A 181 3.01 -16.40 0.06
CA PHE A 181 3.63 -15.53 -0.93
C PHE A 181 2.71 -15.40 -2.15
N GLY A 182 2.39 -14.17 -2.52
CA GLY A 182 1.51 -13.85 -3.64
C GLY A 182 0.03 -13.77 -3.30
N ASP A 183 -0.41 -14.07 -2.08
CA ASP A 183 -1.82 -14.01 -1.71
C ASP A 183 -2.37 -12.58 -1.81
N LEU A 184 -3.43 -12.39 -2.58
CA LEU A 184 -4.10 -11.09 -2.73
C LEU A 184 -5.08 -10.86 -1.57
N LEU A 185 -4.89 -9.73 -0.89
CA LEU A 185 -5.79 -9.17 0.09
C LEU A 185 -6.57 -8.02 -0.56
N ASP A 186 -7.88 -8.18 -0.69
CA ASP A 186 -8.80 -7.15 -1.18
C ASP A 186 -10.00 -6.98 -0.25
N PRO A 187 -9.83 -6.29 0.89
CA PRO A 187 -10.93 -6.10 1.85
C PRO A 187 -11.98 -5.07 1.40
N PHE A 188 -11.74 -4.31 0.33
CA PHE A 188 -12.60 -3.19 -0.09
C PHE A 188 -13.13 -3.29 -1.52
N GLY A 189 -12.90 -4.41 -2.20
CA GLY A 189 -13.42 -4.65 -3.55
C GLY A 189 -12.66 -3.89 -4.64
N GLY A 190 -11.40 -3.57 -4.39
CA GLY A 190 -10.52 -2.89 -5.34
C GLY A 190 -10.31 -3.67 -6.64
N GLU A 191 -10.29 -5.00 -6.62
CA GLU A 191 -10.15 -5.81 -7.83
C GLU A 191 -11.38 -5.68 -8.72
N ALA A 192 -12.57 -5.67 -8.12
CA ALA A 192 -13.82 -5.51 -8.85
C ALA A 192 -13.98 -4.10 -9.44
N ASP A 193 -13.57 -3.06 -8.71
CA ASP A 193 -13.54 -1.69 -9.23
C ASP A 193 -12.48 -1.54 -10.34
N LEU A 194 -11.33 -2.20 -10.21
CA LEU A 194 -10.29 -2.23 -11.24
C LEU A 194 -10.80 -2.84 -12.56
N GLN A 195 -11.53 -3.96 -12.47
CA GLN A 195 -12.13 -4.63 -13.63
C GLN A 195 -13.22 -3.79 -14.30
N ARG A 196 -13.97 -2.99 -13.53
CA ARG A 196 -15.01 -2.10 -14.05
C ARG A 196 -14.47 -0.75 -14.53
N GLY A 197 -13.20 -0.45 -14.29
CA GLY A 197 -12.63 0.86 -14.55
C GLY A 197 -13.25 1.97 -13.70
N VAL A 198 -13.39 1.74 -12.39
CA VAL A 198 -14.08 2.65 -11.48
C VAL A 198 -13.12 3.24 -10.43
N ILE A 199 -13.24 4.54 -10.19
CA ILE A 199 -12.57 5.23 -9.08
C ILE A 199 -13.61 5.49 -7.97
N ARG A 200 -13.41 4.84 -6.82
CA ARG A 200 -14.32 4.87 -5.67
C ARG A 200 -13.56 5.16 -4.38
N VAL A 201 -14.06 6.08 -3.55
CA VAL A 201 -13.51 6.35 -2.21
C VAL A 201 -13.96 5.30 -1.18
N LEU A 202 -13.19 5.16 -0.10
CA LEU A 202 -13.46 4.19 0.97
C LEU A 202 -14.52 4.65 1.99
N HIS A 203 -14.70 5.96 2.17
CA HIS A 203 -15.65 6.53 3.11
C HIS A 203 -16.00 7.99 2.76
N ASN A 204 -17.12 8.48 3.29
CA ASN A 204 -17.68 9.81 2.96
C ASN A 204 -16.77 10.98 3.36
N LEU A 205 -15.92 10.79 4.37
CA LEU A 205 -15.02 11.84 4.87
C LEU A 205 -13.69 11.94 4.07
N SER A 206 -13.50 11.10 3.05
CA SER A 206 -12.21 10.97 2.33
C SER A 206 -11.65 12.30 1.83
N PHE A 207 -12.49 13.13 1.19
CA PHE A 207 -12.06 14.43 0.67
C PHE A 207 -12.00 15.53 1.72
N SER A 208 -12.75 15.41 2.83
CA SER A 208 -12.67 16.37 3.93
C SER A 208 -11.39 16.17 4.75
N GLU A 209 -10.95 14.92 4.91
CA GLU A 209 -9.67 14.58 5.55
C GLU A 209 -8.48 15.02 4.69
N ASP A 210 -8.54 14.74 3.38
CA ASP A 210 -7.50 15.14 2.43
C ASP A 210 -8.08 15.61 1.08
N PRO A 211 -8.26 16.94 0.90
CA PRO A 211 -8.81 17.47 -0.35
C PRO A 211 -7.89 17.25 -1.57
N THR A 212 -6.61 16.90 -1.38
CA THR A 212 -5.72 16.56 -2.52
C THR A 212 -6.18 15.31 -3.25
N ARG A 213 -6.98 14.45 -2.60
CA ARG A 213 -7.58 13.26 -3.23
C ARG A 213 -8.46 13.62 -4.42
N ILE A 214 -9.03 14.83 -4.48
CA ILE A 214 -9.81 15.28 -5.65
C ILE A 214 -8.90 15.35 -6.90
N LEU A 215 -7.72 15.96 -6.77
CA LEU A 215 -6.75 16.04 -7.85
C LEU A 215 -6.21 14.65 -8.24
N ARG A 216 -6.04 13.77 -7.24
CA ARG A 216 -5.64 12.39 -7.48
C ARG A 216 -6.71 11.59 -8.22
N ALA A 217 -8.00 11.80 -7.93
CA ALA A 217 -9.12 11.18 -8.64
C ALA A 217 -9.05 11.54 -10.13
N ALA A 218 -8.98 12.84 -10.46
CA ALA A 218 -8.86 13.32 -11.84
C ALA A 218 -7.61 12.77 -12.54
N ARG A 219 -6.47 12.68 -11.82
CA ARG A 219 -5.24 12.10 -12.36
C ARG A 219 -5.39 10.61 -12.70
N PHE A 220 -6.04 9.83 -11.83
CA PHE A 220 -6.28 8.41 -12.09
C PHE A 220 -7.32 8.18 -13.19
N GLU A 221 -8.35 9.02 -13.25
CA GLU A 221 -9.38 9.00 -14.28
C GLU A 221 -8.73 9.15 -15.66
N ALA A 222 -7.92 10.20 -15.83
CA ALA A 222 -7.20 10.46 -17.07
C ALA A 222 -6.09 9.42 -17.37
N ARG A 223 -5.40 8.91 -16.36
CA ARG A 223 -4.29 7.95 -16.55
C ARG A 223 -4.78 6.57 -17.01
N PHE A 224 -5.91 6.11 -16.46
CA PHE A 224 -6.40 4.75 -16.68
C PHE A 224 -7.64 4.67 -17.56
N ASP A 225 -8.18 5.80 -18.01
CA ASP A 225 -9.47 5.88 -18.72
C ASP A 225 -10.62 5.26 -17.89
N PHE A 226 -10.59 5.55 -16.59
CA PHE A 226 -11.60 5.08 -15.64
C PHE A 226 -12.72 6.10 -15.49
N GLN A 227 -13.79 5.73 -14.79
CA GLN A 227 -14.90 6.61 -14.46
C GLN A 227 -14.97 6.81 -12.94
N ILE A 228 -15.14 8.05 -12.51
CA ILE A 228 -15.42 8.33 -11.10
C ILE A 228 -16.85 7.86 -10.78
N GLU A 229 -16.99 7.08 -9.72
CA GLU A 229 -18.30 6.59 -9.29
C GLU A 229 -19.23 7.72 -8.83
N THR A 230 -20.54 7.60 -9.09
CA THR A 230 -21.53 8.67 -8.87
C THR A 230 -21.48 9.28 -7.46
N HIS A 231 -21.51 8.45 -6.41
CA HIS A 231 -21.43 8.94 -5.03
C HIS A 231 -20.08 9.61 -4.75
N THR A 232 -18.99 9.06 -5.28
CA THR A 232 -17.66 9.67 -5.22
C THR A 232 -17.63 11.04 -5.90
N ALA A 233 -18.28 11.20 -7.06
CA ALA A 233 -18.37 12.48 -7.77
C ALA A 233 -19.21 13.51 -6.99
N GLU A 234 -20.30 13.09 -6.35
CA GLU A 234 -21.10 13.95 -5.46
C GLU A 234 -20.26 14.46 -4.27
N LEU A 235 -19.48 13.56 -3.65
CA LEU A 235 -18.57 13.92 -2.56
C LEU A 235 -17.45 14.88 -3.01
N ILE A 236 -16.92 14.70 -4.23
CA ILE A 236 -15.98 15.66 -4.83
C ILE A 236 -16.66 17.03 -4.94
N GLY A 237 -17.85 17.09 -5.53
CA GLY A 237 -18.62 18.33 -5.71
C GLY A 237 -18.82 19.09 -4.41
N ALA A 238 -19.19 18.39 -3.33
CA ALA A 238 -19.36 18.97 -2.00
C ALA A 238 -18.05 19.47 -1.36
N ALA A 239 -16.91 18.88 -1.72
CA ALA A 239 -15.60 19.20 -1.16
C ALA A 239 -14.77 20.20 -1.99
N LEU A 240 -15.22 20.60 -3.19
CA LEU A 240 -14.48 21.50 -4.08
C LEU A 240 -14.10 22.83 -3.42
N GLU A 241 -14.96 23.39 -2.57
CA GLU A 241 -14.69 24.64 -1.85
C GLU A 241 -13.53 24.54 -0.84
N MET A 242 -13.12 23.33 -0.48
CA MET A 242 -12.01 23.08 0.45
C MET A 242 -10.65 23.10 -0.26
N LEU A 243 -10.59 22.88 -1.58
CA LEU A 243 -9.33 22.82 -2.35
C LEU A 243 -8.43 24.05 -2.20
N PRO A 244 -8.94 25.30 -2.24
CA PRO A 244 -8.11 26.49 -2.08
C PRO A 244 -7.42 26.60 -0.71
N ARG A 245 -7.88 25.83 0.29
CA ARG A 245 -7.32 25.82 1.65
C ARG A 245 -6.15 24.87 1.80
N VAL A 246 -5.85 24.06 0.78
CA VAL A 246 -4.71 23.15 0.78
C VAL A 246 -3.44 23.93 0.43
N SER A 247 -2.39 23.79 1.26
CA SER A 247 -1.11 24.47 1.02
C SER A 247 -0.51 24.06 -0.34
N GLY A 248 0.02 25.03 -1.09
CA GLY A 248 0.49 24.82 -2.48
C GLY A 248 1.63 23.81 -2.66
N ALA A 249 2.28 23.37 -1.58
CA ALA A 249 3.26 22.27 -1.62
C ALA A 249 2.59 20.89 -1.81
N ARG A 250 1.35 20.71 -1.33
CA ARG A 250 0.59 19.44 -1.44
C ARG A 250 -0.14 19.27 -2.77
N VAL A 251 -0.34 20.36 -3.53
CA VAL A 251 -0.98 20.36 -4.86
C VAL A 251 -0.02 19.85 -5.96
N ARG A 252 1.30 19.85 -5.71
CA ARG A 252 2.35 19.49 -6.69
C ARG A 252 2.85 18.03 -6.59
N ALA A 253 2.28 17.20 -5.70
CA ALA A 253 2.69 15.80 -5.48
C ALA A 253 1.74 14.80 -6.15
#